data_AF-A0A7V9B6M1-F1
#
_entry.id   AF-A0A7V9B6M1-F1
#
_cell.length_a   1.000
_cell.length_b   1.000
_cell.length_c   1.000
_cell.angle_alpha   90.00
_cell.angle_beta   90.00
_cell.angle_gamma   90.00
#
_symmetry.space_group_name_H-M   'P 1'
#
loop_
_entity.id
_entity.type
_entity.pdbx_description
1 polymer ?
#
loop_
_entity_poly.entity_id
_entity_poly.type
_entity_poly.pdbx_seq_one_letter_code
_entity_poly.pdbx_strand_id
1 'polypeptide(L)' 'MLHPEIHGGTTLDENSFRSALRYIRPKADELTWQAILWQTDIFEAMRIVRQDHKPVLLWAMKGDPLGCT' A
#
# COMPACT_ATOMS: atom_id res chain seq x y z
N MET A 1 -15.06 -5.73 4.86
CA MET A 1 -16.22 -5.44 5.74
C MET A 1 -16.13 -3.95 6.08
N LEU A 2 -17.14 -3.15 5.76
CA LEU A 2 -17.12 -1.71 6.09
C LEU A 2 -17.15 -1.54 7.62
N HIS A 3 -16.41 -0.56 8.16
CA HIS A 3 -16.44 -0.27 9.60
C HIS A 3 -17.87 0.12 9.99
N PRO A 4 -18.50 -0.54 10.98
CA PRO A 4 -19.91 -0.35 11.28
C PRO A 4 -20.27 1.07 11.73
N GLU A 5 -19.28 1.85 12.20
CA GLU A 5 -19.48 3.20 12.75
C GLU A 5 -19.27 4.34 11.73
N ILE A 6 -18.73 4.07 10.53
CA ILE A 6 -18.41 5.12 9.55
C ILE A 6 -19.13 4.80 8.23
N HIS A 7 -20.14 5.60 7.88
CA HIS A 7 -20.89 5.46 6.63
C HIS A 7 -21.21 6.83 6.02
N GLY A 8 -21.73 6.83 4.79
CA GLY A 8 -22.20 8.06 4.15
C GLY A 8 -23.26 8.74 5.03
N GLY A 9 -23.07 10.04 5.32
CA GLY A 9 -23.98 10.82 6.16
C GLY A 9 -23.65 10.90 7.65
N THR A 10 -22.60 10.24 8.14
CA THR A 10 -22.12 10.42 9.52
C THR A 10 -21.63 11.86 9.74
N THR A 11 -22.16 12.55 10.76
CA THR A 11 -21.66 13.87 11.16
C THR A 11 -20.22 13.76 11.63
N LEU A 12 -19.35 14.64 11.13
CA LEU A 12 -17.93 14.66 11.51
C LEU A 12 -17.74 15.50 12.78
N ASP A 13 -17.82 14.85 13.93
CA ASP A 13 -17.41 15.37 15.22
C ASP A 13 -16.06 14.76 15.64
N GLU A 14 -15.55 15.13 16.82
CA GLU A 14 -14.25 14.66 17.30
C GLU A 14 -14.16 13.13 17.41
N ASN A 15 -15.24 12.46 17.83
CA ASN A 15 -15.26 11.02 18.05
C ASN A 15 -15.34 10.27 16.72
N SER A 16 -16.23 10.70 15.82
CA SER A 16 -16.36 10.09 14.49
C SER A 16 -15.11 10.34 13.64
N PHE A 17 -14.49 11.52 13.77
CA PHE A 17 -13.20 11.81 13.14
C PHE A 17 -12.09 10.87 13.62
N ARG A 18 -11.91 10.70 14.94
CA ARG A 18 -10.88 9.79 15.48
C ARG A 18 -11.10 8.34 15.06
N SER A 19 -12.36 7.91 15.00
CA SER A 19 -12.72 6.55 14.56
C SER A 19 -12.43 6.35 13.08
N ALA A 20 -12.78 7.32 12.23
CA ALA A 20 -12.42 7.31 10.82
C ALA A 20 -10.91 7.29 10.61
N LEU A 21 -10.17 8.17 11.31
CA LEU A 21 -8.71 8.25 11.21
C LEU A 21 -8.02 6.94 11.61
N ARG A 22 -8.52 6.28 12.67
CA ARG A 22 -8.01 4.97 13.08
C ARG A 22 -8.30 3.90 12.03
N TYR A 23 -9.45 3.95 11.38
CA TYR A 23 -9.86 2.97 10.39
C TYR A 23 -9.11 3.08 9.06
N ILE A 24 -8.87 4.31 8.56
CA ILE A 24 -8.19 4.52 7.26
C ILE A 24 -6.68 4.27 7.31
N ARG A 25 -6.09 4.25 8.52
CA ARG A 25 -4.66 4.00 8.66
C ARG A 25 -4.37 2.54 8.34
N PRO A 26 -3.38 2.26 7.49
CA PRO A 26 -2.98 0.89 7.22
C PRO A 26 -2.47 0.24 8.51
N LYS A 27 -2.80 -1.03 8.67
CA LYS A 27 -2.27 -1.87 9.74
C LYS A 27 -0.83 -2.27 9.44
N ALA A 28 -0.10 -2.68 10.47
CA ALA A 28 1.32 -3.04 10.33
C ALA A 28 1.53 -4.21 9.35
N ASP A 29 0.64 -5.19 9.33
CA ASP A 29 0.66 -6.32 8.41
C ASP A 29 0.40 -5.92 6.96
N GLU A 30 -0.45 -4.91 6.72
CA GLU A 30 -0.69 -4.29 5.41
C GLU A 30 0.53 -3.51 4.87
N LEU A 31 1.48 -3.16 5.75
CA LEU A 31 2.70 -2.43 5.41
C LEU A 31 3.95 -3.33 5.27
N THR A 32 3.79 -4.66 5.35
CA THR A 32 4.93 -5.61 5.29
C THR A 32 5.81 -5.43 4.04
N TRP A 33 5.22 -4.97 2.93
CA TRP A 33 5.94 -4.69 1.69
C TRP A 33 7.04 -3.62 1.84
N GLN A 34 6.96 -2.73 2.85
CA GLN A 34 7.98 -1.71 3.10
C GLN A 34 9.28 -2.31 3.67
N ALA A 35 9.22 -3.49 4.30
CA ALA A 35 10.38 -4.15 4.87
C ALA A 35 11.23 -4.90 3.82
N ILE A 36 10.70 -5.07 2.61
CA ILE A 36 11.43 -5.70 1.51
C ILE A 36 12.54 -4.74 1.06
N LEU A 37 13.77 -5.25 0.96
CA LEU A 37 14.89 -4.49 0.40
C LEU A 37 14.74 -4.44 -1.13
N TRP A 38 13.86 -3.56 -1.61
CA TRP A 38 13.58 -3.39 -3.03
C TRP A 38 14.82 -2.97 -3.80
N GLN A 39 15.09 -3.64 -4.91
CA GLN A 39 16.03 -3.16 -5.90
C GLN A 39 15.31 -2.14 -6.81
N THR A 40 15.79 -0.91 -6.84
CA THR A 40 15.17 0.20 -7.57
C THR A 40 15.69 0.33 -9.01
N ASP A 41 16.81 -0.30 -9.34
CA ASP A 41 17.31 -0.41 -10.72
C ASP A 41 16.87 -1.74 -11.35
N ILE A 42 16.04 -1.65 -12.40
CA ILE A 42 15.50 -2.82 -13.07
C ILE A 42 16.58 -3.69 -13.74
N PHE A 43 17.66 -3.10 -14.27
CA PHE A 43 18.72 -3.87 -14.92
C PHE A 43 19.55 -4.63 -13.91
N GLU A 44 19.82 -4.02 -12.75
CA GLU A 44 20.52 -4.68 -11.66
C GLU A 44 19.68 -5.81 -11.04
N ALA A 45 18.37 -5.58 -10.85
CA ALA A 45 17.46 -6.62 -10.41
C ALA A 45 17.49 -7.84 -11.36
N MET A 46 17.44 -7.60 -12.67
CA MET A 46 17.49 -8.67 -13.67
C MET A 46 18.84 -9.40 -13.68
N ARG A 47 19.95 -8.70 -13.43
CA ARG A 47 21.28 -9.33 -13.29
C ARG A 47 21.31 -10.30 -12.12
N ILE A 48 20.85 -9.87 -10.94
CA ILE A 48 20.81 -10.69 -9.71
C ILE A 48 19.90 -11.92 -9.90
N VAL A 49 18.68 -11.70 -10.38
CA VAL A 49 17.67 -12.76 -10.56
C VAL A 49 18.15 -13.84 -11.54
N ARG A 50 18.86 -13.46 -12.60
CA ARG A 50 19.47 -14.42 -13.55
C ARG A 50 20.59 -15.24 -12.92
N GLN A 51 21.43 -14.61 -12.08
CA GLN A 51 22.50 -15.32 -11.36
C GLN A 51 21.92 -16.32 -10.34
N ASP A 52 20.85 -15.93 -9.66
CA ASP A 52 20.20 -16.72 -8.62
C ASP A 52 19.21 -17.76 -9.15
N HIS A 53 18.90 -17.74 -10.46
CA HIS A 53 17.85 -18.57 -11.08
C HIS A 53 16.48 -18.46 -10.39
N LYS A 54 16.12 -17.26 -9.94
CA LYS A 54 14.84 -16.99 -9.23
C LYS A 54 13.83 -16.27 -10.15
N PRO A 55 12.53 -16.22 -9.80
CA PRO A 55 11.59 -15.31 -10.43
C PRO A 55 11.79 -13.86 -9.93
N VAL A 56 11.39 -12.88 -10.74
CA VAL A 56 11.36 -11.45 -10.36
C VAL A 56 9.94 -11.02 -9.99
N LEU A 57 9.80 -10.32 -8.86
CA LEU A 57 8.58 -9.59 -8.51
C LEU A 57 8.77 -8.12 -8.91
N LEU A 58 8.02 -7.67 -9.91
CA LEU A 58 8.01 -6.27 -10.34
C LEU A 58 6.83 -5.54 -9.70
N TRP A 59 7.13 -4.54 -8.88
CA TRP A 59 6.13 -3.58 -8.38
C TRP A 59 6.36 -2.24 -9.08
N ALA A 60 5.40 -1.83 -9.90
CA ALA A 60 5.40 -0.53 -10.54
C ALA A 60 4.00 0.08 -10.44
N MET A 61 3.94 1.38 -10.18
CA MET A 61 2.71 2.15 -10.36
C MET A 61 2.82 2.95 -11.65
N LYS A 62 1.78 2.88 -12.49
CA LYS A 62 1.55 3.90 -13.51
C LYS A 62 1.34 5.20 -12.73
N GLY A 63 2.14 6.23 -12.98
CA GLY A 63 2.31 7.43 -12.15
C GLY A 63 1.09 8.34 -11.96
N ASP A 64 -0.12 7.79 -11.93
CA ASP A 64 -1.37 8.44 -11.57
C ASP A 64 -1.60 8.22 -10.06
N PRO A 65 -1.16 9.12 -9.18
CA PRO A 65 -1.15 8.90 -7.72
C PRO A 65 -2.55 8.70 -7.12
N LEU A 66 -3.61 9.05 -7.86
CA LEU A 66 -5.00 8.84 -7.46
C LEU A 66 -5.73 7.79 -8.31
N GLY A 67 -5.08 7.23 -9.35
CA GLY A 67 -5.70 6.27 -10.26
C GLY A 67 -6.94 6.78 -11.00
N CYS A 68 -7.18 8.10 -11.01
CA CYS A 68 -8.30 8.71 -11.72
C CYS A 68 -7.91 9.00 -13.17
N THR A 69 -8.47 8.22 -14.10
CA THR A 69 -8.54 8.55 -15.53
C THR A 69 -9.98 8.75 -15.93
#